data_AF-A0A6J7QDG8-F1
#
_entry.id   AF-A0A6J7QDG8-F1
#
_cell.length_a   1.000
_cell.length_b   1.000
_cell.length_c   1.000
_cell.angle_alpha   90.00
_cell.angle_beta   90.00
_cell.angle_gamma   90.00
#
_symmetry.space_group_name_H-M   'P 1'
#
loop_
_entity.id
_entity.type
_entity.pdbx_description
1 polymer ?
#
loop_
_entity_poly.entity_id
_entity_poly.type
_entity_poly.pdbx_seq_one_letter_code
_entity_poly.pdbx_strand_id
1 'polypeptide(L)'
;MEIVDHKVTSHASTAEDLQMNAQLNLYGFFALEKYSWADRVVVTHHYPPLRSTVSAELLPEKMQEVVASLVGLARQAEADTEFAPCPGEYCSSCPWADRCDAAPESARSAK
;
A
#
# COMPACT_ATOMS: atom_id res chain seq x y z
N MET A 1 1.25 -4.41 -19.94
CA MET A 1 0.61 -5.43 -19.08
C MET A 1 -0.39 -4.76 -18.15
N GLU A 2 -1.41 -5.48 -17.68
CA GLU A 2 -2.37 -4.97 -16.71
C GLU A 2 -2.41 -5.83 -15.44
N ILE A 3 -2.52 -5.18 -14.28
CA ILE A 3 -2.78 -5.80 -12.98
C ILE A 3 -4.13 -5.29 -12.49
N VAL A 4 -5.06 -6.20 -12.18
CA VAL A 4 -6.38 -5.86 -11.66
C VAL A 4 -6.47 -6.26 -10.20
N ASP A 5 -6.83 -5.31 -9.34
CA ASP A 5 -7.01 -5.51 -7.90
C ASP A 5 -8.46 -5.19 -7.52
N HIS A 6 -9.15 -6.16 -6.93
CA HIS A 6 -10.54 -6.06 -6.56
C HIS A 6 -10.68 -5.54 -5.13
N LYS A 7 -11.24 -4.34 -4.97
CA LYS A 7 -11.44 -3.69 -3.67
C LYS A 7 -12.91 -3.66 -3.28
N VAL A 8 -13.24 -4.21 -2.13
CA VAL A 8 -14.58 -4.16 -1.54
C VAL A 8 -14.59 -3.09 -0.46
N THR A 9 -14.89 -1.85 -0.86
CA THR A 9 -14.88 -0.66 -0.01
C THR A 9 -15.98 0.31 -0.44
N SER A 10 -16.30 1.26 0.42
CA SER A 10 -17.27 2.35 0.17
C SER A 10 -16.68 3.56 -0.54
N HIS A 11 -15.35 3.63 -0.71
CA HIS A 11 -14.67 4.75 -1.35
C HIS A 11 -13.73 4.26 -2.46
N ALA A 12 -13.76 4.95 -3.61
CA ALA A 12 -12.82 4.73 -4.69
C ALA A 12 -11.58 5.60 -4.50
N SER A 13 -10.41 5.03 -4.81
CA SER A 13 -9.15 5.76 -4.88
C SER A 13 -9.08 6.56 -6.18
N THR A 14 -8.27 7.61 -6.22
CA THR A 14 -7.95 8.35 -7.44
C THR A 14 -6.86 7.65 -8.25
N ALA A 15 -6.63 8.08 -9.50
CA ALA A 15 -5.52 7.55 -10.29
C ALA A 15 -4.15 7.86 -9.65
N GLU A 16 -4.01 9.04 -9.03
CA GLU A 16 -2.81 9.43 -8.30
C GLU A 16 -2.57 8.52 -7.08
N ASP A 17 -3.63 8.20 -6.33
CA ASP A 17 -3.54 7.23 -5.22
C ASP A 17 -3.04 5.87 -5.70
N LEU A 18 -3.49 5.41 -6.87
CA LEU A 18 -3.02 4.16 -7.49
C LEU A 18 -1.53 4.23 -7.86
N GLN A 19 -1.07 5.34 -8.45
CA GLN A 19 0.34 5.54 -8.80
C GLN A 19 1.25 5.57 -7.57
N MET A 20 0.75 6.07 -6.45
CA MET A 20 1.50 6.18 -5.19
C MET A 20 1.37 4.95 -4.29
N ASN A 21 0.50 3.99 -4.63
CA ASN A 21 0.22 2.83 -3.80
C ASN A 21 1.40 1.84 -3.76
N ALA A 22 1.93 1.57 -2.55
CA ALA A 22 3.09 0.69 -2.38
C ALA A 22 2.84 -0.76 -2.82
N GLN A 23 1.64 -1.30 -2.58
CA GLN A 23 1.28 -2.66 -2.98
C GLN A 23 1.29 -2.80 -4.51
N LEU A 24 0.64 -1.85 -5.21
CA LEU A 24 0.57 -1.86 -6.68
C LEU A 24 1.96 -1.68 -7.32
N ASN A 25 2.77 -0.76 -6.79
CA ASN A 25 4.14 -0.56 -7.26
C ASN A 25 5.03 -1.80 -7.07
N LEU A 26 4.88 -2.49 -5.93
CA LEU A 26 5.59 -3.75 -5.69
C LEU A 26 5.17 -4.84 -6.69
N TYR A 27 3.86 -4.97 -6.96
CA TYR A 27 3.38 -5.93 -7.95
C TYR A 27 3.86 -5.59 -9.36
N GLY A 28 3.83 -4.30 -9.74
CA GLY A 28 4.32 -3.83 -11.02
C GLY A 28 5.80 -4.15 -11.23
N PHE A 29 6.63 -3.92 -10.21
CA PHE A 29 8.06 -4.26 -10.24
C PHE A 29 8.27 -5.75 -10.56
N PHE A 30 7.69 -6.65 -9.76
CA PHE A 30 7.85 -8.08 -9.97
C PHE A 30 7.25 -8.57 -11.28
N ALA A 31 6.19 -7.90 -11.77
CA ALA A 31 5.60 -8.24 -13.03
C ALA A 31 6.55 -7.90 -14.20
N LEU A 32 7.24 -6.75 -14.18
CA LEU A 32 8.26 -6.42 -15.19
C LEU A 32 9.46 -7.37 -15.14
N GLU A 33 9.92 -7.74 -13.94
CA GLU A 33 11.01 -8.71 -13.77
C GLU A 33 10.64 -10.10 -14.33
N LYS A 34 9.38 -10.52 -14.13
CA LYS A 34 8.90 -11.84 -14.54
C LYS A 34 8.55 -11.90 -16.03
N TYR A 35 8.01 -10.83 -16.57
CA TYR A 35 7.45 -10.79 -17.92
C TYR A 35 8.25 -9.83 -18.79
N SER A 36 9.35 -10.32 -19.35
CA SER A 36 10.31 -9.53 -20.17
C SER A 36 9.72 -8.91 -21.45
N TRP A 37 8.51 -9.30 -21.84
CA TRP A 37 7.77 -8.71 -22.96
C TRP A 37 6.99 -7.44 -22.56
N ALA A 38 6.79 -7.21 -21.26
CA ALA A 38 6.07 -6.05 -20.77
C ALA A 38 7.02 -4.85 -20.68
N ASP A 39 6.65 -3.79 -21.39
CA ASP A 39 7.32 -2.49 -21.42
C ASP A 39 6.71 -1.49 -20.43
N ARG A 40 5.45 -1.70 -20.07
CA ARG A 40 4.69 -0.86 -19.12
C ARG A 40 3.70 -1.67 -18.29
N VAL A 41 3.33 -1.12 -17.13
CA VAL A 41 2.34 -1.70 -16.21
C VAL A 41 1.21 -0.71 -15.99
N VAL A 42 0.01 -1.09 -16.39
CA VAL A 42 -1.23 -0.43 -15.99
C VAL A 42 -1.82 -1.18 -14.81
N VAL A 43 -2.25 -0.45 -13.79
CA VAL A 43 -2.96 -1.00 -12.64
C VAL A 43 -4.39 -0.52 -12.66
N THR A 44 -5.32 -1.41 -12.33
CA THR A 44 -6.75 -1.12 -12.27
C THR A 44 -7.29 -1.58 -10.94
N HIS A 45 -7.82 -0.64 -10.15
CA HIS A 45 -8.72 -0.98 -9.06
C HIS A 45 -10.13 -1.13 -9.61
N HIS A 46 -10.72 -2.31 -9.41
CA HIS A 46 -12.13 -2.55 -9.67
C HIS A 46 -12.89 -2.57 -8.34
N TYR A 47 -13.94 -1.77 -8.26
CA TYR A 47 -14.77 -1.57 -7.07
C TYR A 47 -16.19 -2.09 -7.33
N PRO A 48 -16.47 -3.40 -7.12
CA PRO A 48 -17.79 -3.97 -7.37
C PRO A 48 -18.95 -3.25 -6.65
N PRO A 49 -18.85 -2.86 -5.36
CA PRO A 49 -19.93 -2.17 -4.66
C PRO A 49 -20.28 -0.81 -5.28
N LEU A 50 -19.29 -0.13 -5.84
CA LEU A 50 -19.41 1.20 -6.44
C LEU A 50 -19.71 1.13 -7.94
N ARG A 51 -19.63 -0.05 -8.55
CA ARG A 51 -19.73 -0.30 -10.00
C ARG A 51 -18.77 0.62 -10.78
N SER A 52 -17.57 0.81 -10.27
CA SER A 52 -16.57 1.70 -10.84
C SER A 52 -15.21 1.03 -10.96
N THR A 53 -14.39 1.60 -11.84
CA THR A 53 -12.98 1.23 -12.03
C THR A 53 -12.15 2.50 -12.08
N VAL A 54 -10.94 2.41 -11.52
CA VAL A 54 -9.93 3.47 -11.65
C VAL A 54 -8.65 2.80 -12.10
N SER A 55 -8.00 3.38 -13.11
CA SER A 55 -6.78 2.85 -13.69
C SER A 55 -5.70 3.92 -13.73
N ALA A 56 -4.44 3.49 -13.60
CA ALA A 56 -3.28 4.35 -13.78
C ALA A 56 -2.11 3.54 -14.36
N GLU A 57 -1.23 4.21 -15.10
CA GLU A 57 0.05 3.63 -15.48
C GLU A 57 1.06 3.87 -14.36
N LEU A 58 1.77 2.81 -13.95
CA LEU A 58 2.81 2.92 -12.93
C LEU A 58 4.10 3.46 -13.54
N LEU A 59 4.81 4.25 -12.74
CA LEU A 59 6.08 4.84 -13.13
C LEU A 59 7.25 3.92 -12.72
N PRO A 60 8.17 3.56 -13.64
CA PRO A 60 9.31 2.70 -13.34
C PRO A 60 10.16 3.17 -12.15
N GLU A 61 10.44 4.47 -12.08
CA GLU A 61 11.16 5.08 -10.97
C GLU A 61 10.44 4.88 -9.64
N LYS A 62 9.11 4.98 -9.63
CA LYS A 62 8.32 4.82 -8.41
C LYS A 62 8.31 3.38 -7.93
N MET A 63 8.23 2.43 -8.85
CA MET A 63 8.35 1.00 -8.55
C MET A 63 9.69 0.68 -7.88
N GLN A 64 10.79 1.23 -8.41
CA GLN A 64 12.13 1.05 -7.84
C GLN A 64 12.26 1.70 -6.45
N GLU A 65 11.77 2.93 -6.28
CA GLU A 65 11.77 3.62 -4.98
C GLU A 65 11.05 2.82 -3.90
N VAL A 66 9.85 2.30 -4.22
CA VAL A 66 9.04 1.53 -3.27
C VAL A 66 9.76 0.24 -2.89
N VAL A 67 10.33 -0.49 -3.84
CA VAL A 67 11.08 -1.72 -3.57
C VAL A 67 12.31 -1.44 -2.70
N ALA A 68 13.08 -0.40 -3.02
CA ALA A 68 14.25 -0.03 -2.23
C ALA A 68 13.87 0.33 -0.78
N SER A 69 12.79 1.08 -0.60
CA SER A 69 12.24 1.42 0.71
C SER A 69 11.81 0.18 1.50
N LEU A 70 11.07 -0.74 0.87
CA LEU A 70 10.61 -1.98 1.50
C LEU A 70 11.75 -2.91 1.89
N VAL A 71 12.81 -3.02 1.07
CA VAL A 71 14.02 -3.80 1.41
C VAL A 71 14.73 -3.18 2.62
N GLY A 72 14.79 -1.84 2.70
CA GLY A 72 15.32 -1.13 3.86
C GLY A 72 14.52 -1.45 5.12
N LEU A 73 13.19 -1.36 5.05
CA LEU A 73 12.29 -1.69 6.15
C LEU A 73 12.40 -3.16 6.58
N ALA A 74 12.52 -4.09 5.63
CA ALA A 74 12.67 -5.51 5.95
C ALA A 74 13.98 -5.78 6.72
N ARG A 75 15.10 -5.21 6.25
CA ARG A 75 16.39 -5.34 6.96
C ARG A 75 16.35 -4.75 8.36
N GLN A 76 15.69 -3.61 8.52
CA GLN A 76 15.49 -3.01 9.83
C GLN A 76 14.65 -3.94 10.73
N ALA A 77 13.54 -4.48 10.22
CA ALA A 77 12.67 -5.37 10.97
C ALA A 77 13.35 -6.70 11.37
N GLU A 78 14.34 -7.17 10.60
CA GLU A 78 15.15 -8.34 10.95
C GLU A 78 16.20 -8.04 12.04
N ALA A 79 16.73 -6.80 12.08
CA ALA A 79 17.77 -6.40 13.03
C ALA A 79 17.20 -5.91 14.37
N ASP A 80 16.03 -5.27 14.34
CA ASP A 80 15.42 -4.65 15.50
C ASP A 80 14.72 -5.70 16.38
N THR A 81 15.02 -5.71 17.68
CA THR A 81 14.35 -6.56 18.66
C THR A 81 13.12 -5.90 19.28
N GLU A 82 12.99 -4.58 19.09
CA GLU A 82 11.90 -3.75 19.62
C GLU A 82 11.51 -2.71 18.56
N PHE A 83 10.21 -2.45 18.44
CA PHE A 83 9.68 -1.49 17.48
C PHE A 83 9.05 -0.31 18.21
N ALA A 84 9.62 0.88 18.04
CA ALA A 84 9.04 2.07 18.63
C ALA A 84 7.69 2.38 17.92
N PRO A 85 6.61 2.62 18.68
CA PRO A 85 5.33 2.96 18.08
C PRO A 85 5.42 4.31 17.34
N CYS A 86 4.84 4.39 16.14
CA CYS A 86 4.78 5.60 15.34
C CYS A 86 3.31 6.03 15.19
N PRO A 87 2.79 6.89 16.10
CA PRO A 87 1.40 7.33 16.02
C PRO A 87 1.18 8.19 14.78
N GLY A 88 0.06 7.99 14.10
CA GLY A 88 -0.31 8.72 12.90
C GLY A 88 -1.83 8.85 12.73
N GLU A 89 -2.25 9.37 11.57
CA GLU A 89 -3.65 9.66 11.24
C GLU A 89 -4.57 8.44 11.42
N TYR A 90 -4.06 7.23 11.17
CA TYR A 90 -4.85 6.00 11.22
C TYR A 90 -4.83 5.29 12.57
N CYS A 91 -4.32 5.93 13.64
CA CYS A 91 -4.32 5.34 14.98
C CYS A 91 -5.72 4.93 15.46
N SER A 92 -6.76 5.70 15.13
CA SER A 92 -8.16 5.42 15.51
C SER A 92 -8.70 4.12 14.90
N SER A 93 -8.10 3.65 13.81
CA SER A 93 -8.47 2.39 13.13
C SER A 93 -7.47 1.27 13.42
N CYS A 94 -6.46 1.51 14.26
CA CYS A 94 -5.44 0.53 14.58
C CYS A 94 -6.00 -0.51 15.57
N PRO A 95 -6.01 -1.81 15.23
CA PRO A 95 -6.54 -2.86 16.11
C PRO A 95 -5.72 -3.07 17.38
N TRP A 96 -4.52 -2.47 17.45
CA TRP A 96 -3.61 -2.55 18.59
C TRP A 96 -3.60 -1.29 19.45
N ALA A 97 -4.46 -0.31 19.17
CA ALA A 97 -4.45 0.98 19.87
C ALA A 97 -4.55 0.84 21.40
N ASP A 98 -5.37 -0.09 21.90
CA ASP A 98 -5.49 -0.39 23.34
C ASP A 98 -4.21 -0.91 24.00
N ARG A 99 -3.26 -1.42 23.20
CA ARG A 99 -1.97 -1.96 23.66
C ARG A 99 -0.79 -1.08 23.26
N CYS A 100 -1.04 0.09 22.68
CA CYS A 100 -0.02 1.00 22.21
C CYS A 100 0.07 2.20 23.15
N ASP A 101 1.17 2.30 23.88
CA ASP A 101 1.40 3.38 24.86
C ASP A 101 1.52 4.77 24.21
N ALA A 102 1.74 4.84 22.89
CA ALA A 102 1.75 6.07 22.13
C ALA A 102 0.43 6.37 21.38
N ALA A 103 -0.58 5.48 21.45
CA ALA A 103 -1.86 5.75 20.81
C ALA A 103 -2.57 6.93 21.49
N PRO A 104 -3.17 7.87 20.74
CA PRO A 104 -3.95 8.94 21.33
C PRO A 104 -5.14 8.36 22.09
N GLU A 105 -5.58 9.03 23.17
CA GLU A 105 -6.71 8.55 23.98
C GLU A 105 -7.96 8.28 23.15
N SER A 106 -8.23 9.11 22.13
CA SER A 106 -9.35 8.93 21.20
C SER A 106 -9.29 7.65 20.36
N ALA A 107 -8.11 7.04 20.23
CA ALA A 107 -7.92 5.76 19.56
C ALA A 107 -8.00 4.57 20.54
N ARG A 108 -7.86 4.80 21.85
CA ARG A 108 -7.99 3.76 22.86
C ARG A 108 -9.46 3.60 23.22
N SER A 109 -9.97 2.38 23.12
CA SER A 109 -11.36 2.00 23.40
C SER A 109 -12.44 2.67 22.53
N ALA A 110 -12.12 2.93 21.27
CA ALA A 110 -13.14 3.00 20.22
C ALA A 110 -13.60 1.56 19.90
N LYS A 111 -14.65 1.09 20.60
CA LYS A 111 -15.45 -0.06 20.19
C LYS A 111 -16.87 0.38 19.93
#